data_AF-L7ZX34-F1
#
_entry.id   AF-L7ZX34-F1
#
_cell.length_a   1.000
_cell.length_b   1.000
_cell.length_c   1.000
_cell.angle_alpha   90.00
_cell.angle_beta   90.00
_cell.angle_gamma   90.00
#
_symmetry.space_group_name_H-M   'P 1'
#
loop_
_entity.id
_entity.type
_entity.pdbx_description
1 polymer ?
#
loop_
_entity_poly.entity_id
_entity_poly.type
_entity_poly.pdbx_seq_one_letter_code
_entity_poly.pdbx_strand_id
1 'polypeptide(L)'
;MGHHHRRDTERVCIRTRKIYDWVTRQVDVPLRSFSGEDLEAIFPMDHCRREGTICDFLGAQHTNPQHLTIRCFLTDADGNPIDSVVDQDALICQEITQPNGRQSVNVTLPSGETVTLQKVKALIKGHVVVQIVSPAGTVICQSKPIPFATAQTFILCAPEGTQLNCHISFFECDTSLVCTDNFAQLDVSITLCLEVQVEADVKIEVEARFCQPREELAEAVLCPTTKFPPQCPDVFPAM
;
A
#
# COMPACT_ATOMS: atom_id res chain seq x y z
N MET A 1 -17.65 27.58 52.34
CA MET A 1 -16.95 26.29 52.48
C MET A 1 -16.58 25.83 51.08
N GLY A 2 -15.33 26.02 50.67
CA GLY A 2 -14.88 25.66 49.33
C GLY A 2 -14.58 24.17 49.27
N HIS A 3 -15.38 23.41 48.52
CA HIS A 3 -15.06 22.02 48.20
C HIS A 3 -13.88 22.02 47.23
N HIS A 4 -12.66 21.84 47.75
CA HIS A 4 -11.53 21.41 46.95
C HIS A 4 -11.80 19.97 46.50
N HIS A 5 -12.41 19.81 45.32
CA HIS A 5 -12.33 18.57 44.58
C HIS A 5 -10.86 18.38 44.19
N ARG A 6 -10.13 17.66 45.05
CA ARG A 6 -8.86 17.03 44.66
C ARG A 6 -9.22 16.14 43.46
N ARG A 7 -8.79 16.56 42.27
CA ARG A 7 -8.97 15.75 41.08
C ARG A 7 -8.03 14.57 41.25
N ASP A 8 -8.55 13.46 41.77
CA ASP A 8 -7.77 12.26 42.01
C ASP A 8 -7.27 11.75 40.65
N THR A 9 -5.98 11.91 40.41
CA THR A 9 -5.28 11.26 39.32
C THR A 9 -4.96 9.83 39.75
N GLU A 10 -5.22 8.87 38.87
CA GLU A 10 -4.87 7.48 39.10
C GLU A 10 -3.84 7.02 38.06
N ARG A 11 -3.00 6.09 38.49
CA ARG A 11 -2.06 5.41 37.58
C ARG A 11 -2.81 4.27 36.92
N VAL A 12 -2.98 4.37 35.61
CA VAL A 12 -3.65 3.36 34.81
C VAL A 12 -2.63 2.62 33.96
N CYS A 13 -2.74 1.29 33.95
CA CYS A 13 -1.94 0.42 33.09
C CYS A 13 -2.70 0.13 31.79
N ILE A 14 -2.14 0.54 30.65
CA ILE A 14 -2.73 0.34 29.32
C ILE A 14 -1.85 -0.63 28.54
N ARG A 15 -2.47 -1.68 27.98
CA ARG A 15 -1.81 -2.54 26.99
C ARG A 15 -1.94 -1.88 25.62
N THR A 16 -0.83 -1.66 24.94
CA THR A 16 -0.79 -1.03 23.61
C THR A 16 0.37 -1.56 22.77
N ARG A 17 0.35 -1.31 21.47
CA ARG A 17 1.51 -1.48 20.59
C ARG A 17 2.40 -0.23 20.72
N LYS A 18 3.68 -0.43 20.99
CA LYS A 18 4.70 0.63 20.95
C LYS A 18 5.49 0.52 19.67
N ILE A 19 5.59 1.61 18.94
CA ILE A 19 6.50 1.78 17.81
C ILE A 19 7.87 2.19 18.37
N TYR A 20 8.91 1.42 18.04
CA TYR A 20 10.30 1.65 18.45
C TYR A 20 11.05 2.48 17.41
N ASP A 21 10.73 2.28 16.14
CA ASP A 21 11.25 3.04 15.02
C ASP A 21 10.24 3.02 13.87
N TRP A 22 10.28 4.04 13.03
CA TRP A 22 9.55 4.07 11.76
C TRP A 22 10.46 4.62 10.66
N VAL A 23 10.23 4.20 9.42
CA VAL A 23 10.76 4.87 8.22
C VAL A 23 9.79 4.75 7.06
N THR A 24 9.80 5.75 6.18
CA THR A 24 9.17 5.64 4.85
C THR A 24 10.26 5.49 3.80
N ARG A 25 10.12 4.53 2.89
CA ARG A 25 11.10 4.32 1.82
C ARG A 25 10.44 3.91 0.52
N GLN A 26 10.86 4.55 -0.58
CA GLN A 26 10.57 4.09 -1.93
C GLN A 26 11.38 2.83 -2.26
N VAL A 27 10.72 1.84 -2.84
CA VAL A 27 11.30 0.58 -3.29
C VAL A 27 10.88 0.34 -4.72
N ASP A 28 11.87 0.30 -5.61
CA ASP A 28 11.68 -0.11 -6.99
C ASP A 28 11.92 -1.62 -7.10
N VAL A 29 10.92 -2.32 -7.61
CA VAL A 29 11.02 -3.75 -7.91
C VAL A 29 11.83 -3.91 -9.21
N PRO A 30 12.70 -4.93 -9.31
CA PRO A 30 13.43 -5.20 -10.54
C PRO A 30 12.47 -5.33 -11.74
N LEU A 31 12.81 -4.65 -12.84
CA LEU A 31 12.06 -4.69 -14.08
C LEU A 31 11.81 -6.14 -14.53
N ARG A 32 10.56 -6.44 -14.87
CA ARG A 32 10.16 -7.73 -15.42
C ARG A 32 9.89 -7.57 -16.91
N SER A 33 10.69 -8.22 -17.73
CA SER A 33 10.55 -8.20 -19.19
C SER A 33 10.07 -9.58 -19.66
N PHE A 34 8.99 -9.60 -20.45
CA PHE A 34 8.44 -10.81 -21.05
C PHE A 34 8.50 -10.68 -22.56
N SER A 35 9.15 -11.62 -23.24
CA SER A 35 9.27 -11.65 -24.71
C SER A 35 9.16 -13.08 -25.23
N GLY A 36 8.95 -13.25 -26.54
CA GLY A 36 8.79 -14.57 -27.15
C GLY A 36 7.69 -15.39 -26.47
N GLU A 37 7.97 -16.67 -26.17
CA GLU A 37 7.00 -17.58 -25.54
C GLU A 37 6.53 -17.11 -24.15
N ASP A 38 7.37 -16.40 -23.39
CA ASP A 38 6.99 -15.90 -22.07
C ASP A 38 5.91 -14.81 -22.17
N LEU A 39 6.01 -13.93 -23.18
CA LEU A 39 4.98 -12.92 -23.47
C LEU A 39 3.64 -13.58 -23.83
N GLU A 40 3.69 -14.66 -24.60
CA GLU A 40 2.49 -15.41 -24.97
C GLU A 40 1.90 -16.15 -23.76
N ALA A 41 2.74 -16.71 -22.90
CA ALA A 41 2.33 -17.48 -21.73
C ALA A 41 1.66 -16.64 -20.65
N ILE A 42 2.06 -15.37 -20.50
CA ILE A 42 1.43 -14.45 -19.56
C ILE A 42 0.04 -13.98 -20.02
N PHE A 43 -0.27 -14.00 -21.32
CA PHE A 43 -1.60 -13.66 -21.86
C PHE A 43 -2.32 -14.91 -22.38
N PRO A 44 -2.99 -15.67 -21.50
CA PRO A 44 -3.60 -16.94 -21.86
C PRO A 44 -4.87 -16.76 -22.71
N MET A 45 -5.17 -17.78 -23.51
CA MET A 45 -6.25 -17.75 -24.51
C MET A 45 -7.67 -17.59 -23.94
N ASP A 46 -7.89 -17.98 -22.69
CA ASP A 46 -9.15 -17.83 -21.96
C ASP A 46 -9.44 -16.36 -21.59
N HIS A 47 -8.39 -15.60 -21.30
CA HIS A 47 -8.45 -14.18 -20.95
C HIS A 47 -7.94 -13.25 -22.07
N CYS A 48 -7.59 -13.82 -23.21
CA CYS A 48 -7.11 -13.12 -24.40
C CYS A 48 -7.44 -13.96 -25.63
N ARG A 49 -8.70 -13.96 -26.05
CA ARG A 49 -9.18 -14.78 -27.17
C ARG A 49 -8.68 -14.22 -28.49
N ARG A 50 -7.63 -14.85 -29.04
CA ARG A 50 -6.93 -14.38 -30.23
C ARG A 50 -6.51 -15.50 -31.17
N GLU A 51 -6.14 -15.13 -32.40
CA GLU A 51 -5.40 -16.00 -33.32
C GLU A 51 -3.98 -15.42 -33.47
N GLY A 52 -2.97 -16.28 -33.52
CA GLY A 52 -1.56 -15.86 -33.62
C GLY A 52 -1.00 -15.26 -32.31
N THR A 53 0.09 -14.51 -32.41
CA THR A 53 0.77 -13.86 -31.27
C THR A 53 -0.04 -12.68 -30.72
N ILE A 54 0.32 -12.18 -29.54
CA ILE A 54 -0.40 -11.02 -28.97
C ILE A 54 -0.28 -9.82 -29.90
N CYS A 55 0.89 -9.63 -30.51
CA CYS A 55 1.14 -8.53 -31.43
C CYS A 55 0.36 -8.69 -32.75
N ASP A 56 0.28 -9.91 -33.31
CA ASP A 56 -0.54 -10.17 -34.52
C ASP A 56 -2.01 -9.79 -34.28
N PHE A 57 -2.53 -10.21 -33.13
CA PHE A 57 -3.90 -9.94 -32.73
C PHE A 57 -4.17 -8.45 -32.54
N LEU A 58 -3.28 -7.73 -31.85
CA LEU A 58 -3.43 -6.29 -31.65
C LEU A 58 -3.33 -5.52 -32.97
N GLY A 59 -2.48 -5.97 -33.90
CA GLY A 59 -2.38 -5.42 -35.26
C GLY A 59 -3.63 -5.66 -36.11
N ALA A 60 -4.25 -6.83 -35.97
CA ALA A 60 -5.46 -7.21 -36.71
C ALA A 60 -6.73 -6.45 -36.27
N GLN A 61 -6.77 -5.94 -35.03
CA GLN A 61 -7.93 -5.19 -34.53
C GLN A 61 -8.13 -3.82 -35.22
N HIS A 62 -7.23 -3.41 -36.13
CA HIS A 62 -7.23 -2.09 -36.82
C HIS A 62 -7.27 -0.88 -35.87
N THR A 63 -7.11 -1.10 -34.57
CA THR A 63 -6.89 -0.07 -33.57
C THR A 63 -5.46 0.43 -33.72
N ASN A 64 -5.29 1.75 -33.85
CA ASN A 64 -3.97 2.35 -33.69
C ASN A 64 -3.42 1.90 -32.31
N PRO A 65 -2.24 1.25 -32.23
CA PRO A 65 -1.64 0.84 -30.96
C PRO A 65 -1.53 1.98 -29.95
N GLN A 66 -1.43 3.22 -30.42
CA GLN A 66 -1.41 4.43 -29.60
C GLN A 66 -2.74 4.73 -28.88
N HIS A 67 -3.84 4.06 -29.23
CA HIS A 67 -5.14 4.24 -28.60
C HIS A 67 -5.49 3.12 -27.61
N LEU A 68 -4.65 2.08 -27.51
CA LEU A 68 -4.82 1.05 -26.49
C LEU A 68 -4.29 1.58 -25.16
N THR A 69 -5.05 1.34 -24.09
CA THR A 69 -4.59 1.65 -22.73
C THR A 69 -4.11 0.36 -22.09
N ILE A 70 -2.86 0.34 -21.63
CA ILE A 70 -2.35 -0.76 -20.82
C ILE A 70 -2.54 -0.36 -19.35
N ARG A 71 -3.25 -1.20 -18.60
CA ARG A 71 -3.48 -1.00 -17.17
C ARG A 71 -2.72 -2.06 -16.41
N CYS A 72 -2.05 -1.66 -15.34
CA CYS A 72 -1.46 -2.57 -14.38
C CYS A 72 -1.95 -2.20 -12.99
N PHE A 73 -2.36 -3.21 -12.22
CA PHE A 73 -2.86 -3.01 -10.87
C PHE A 73 -2.48 -4.18 -9.98
N LEU A 74 -2.43 -3.90 -8.67
CA LEU A 74 -2.12 -4.87 -7.64
C LEU A 74 -3.25 -5.90 -7.51
N THR A 75 -2.90 -7.17 -7.33
CA THR A 75 -3.85 -8.26 -7.17
C THR A 75 -3.41 -9.26 -6.10
N ASP A 76 -4.34 -10.11 -5.68
CA ASP A 76 -4.02 -11.34 -4.97
C ASP A 76 -3.39 -12.36 -5.94
N ALA A 77 -3.09 -13.56 -5.42
CA ALA A 77 -2.52 -14.66 -6.19
C ALA A 77 -3.48 -15.24 -7.24
N ASP A 78 -4.78 -14.99 -7.11
CA ASP A 78 -5.82 -15.45 -8.02
C ASP A 78 -6.17 -14.40 -9.09
N GLY A 79 -5.62 -13.19 -8.98
CA GLY A 79 -5.81 -12.09 -9.93
C GLY A 79 -6.96 -11.15 -9.58
N ASN A 80 -7.52 -11.24 -8.38
CA ASN A 80 -8.54 -10.31 -7.92
C ASN A 80 -7.89 -8.97 -7.57
N PRO A 81 -8.43 -7.83 -8.04
CA PRO A 81 -7.88 -6.51 -7.70
C PRO A 81 -7.84 -6.28 -6.20
N ILE A 82 -6.72 -5.75 -5.72
CA ILE A 82 -6.58 -5.29 -4.34
C ILE A 82 -6.41 -3.77 -4.34
N ASP A 83 -7.15 -3.09 -3.46
CA ASP A 83 -6.93 -1.67 -3.19
C ASP A 83 -5.84 -1.52 -2.13
N SER A 84 -4.68 -1.02 -2.53
CA SER A 84 -3.52 -0.81 -1.65
C SER A 84 -3.78 0.17 -0.50
N VAL A 85 -4.81 1.02 -0.60
CA VAL A 85 -5.16 2.02 0.43
C VAL A 85 -6.13 1.44 1.46
N VAL A 86 -6.96 0.47 1.07
CA VAL A 86 -8.00 -0.12 1.93
C VAL A 86 -7.54 -1.44 2.54
N ASP A 87 -6.76 -2.22 1.80
CA ASP A 87 -6.28 -3.53 2.24
C ASP A 87 -4.85 -3.42 2.77
N GLN A 88 -4.73 -3.38 4.09
CA GLN A 88 -3.44 -3.31 4.79
C GLN A 88 -2.60 -4.58 4.61
N ASP A 89 -3.22 -5.69 4.17
CA ASP A 89 -2.58 -6.97 3.89
C ASP A 89 -2.41 -7.24 2.39
N ALA A 90 -2.64 -6.22 1.54
CA ALA A 90 -2.56 -6.31 0.08
C ALA A 90 -1.23 -6.89 -0.44
N LEU A 91 -0.18 -6.77 0.35
CA LEU A 91 1.15 -7.20 0.01
C LEU A 91 1.84 -7.84 1.21
N ILE A 92 2.53 -8.94 0.97
CA ILE A 92 3.22 -9.65 2.03
C ILE A 92 4.56 -8.95 2.30
N CYS A 93 4.65 -8.25 3.44
CA CYS A 93 5.91 -7.78 4.01
C CYS A 93 6.30 -8.66 5.20
N GLN A 94 7.34 -9.47 5.02
CA GLN A 94 7.77 -10.41 6.05
C GLN A 94 9.24 -10.19 6.39
N GLU A 95 9.55 -10.14 7.69
CA GLU A 95 10.94 -10.16 8.13
C GLU A 95 11.60 -11.49 7.72
N ILE A 96 12.73 -11.40 7.02
CA ILE A 96 13.56 -12.53 6.65
C ILE A 96 14.36 -12.92 7.89
N THR A 97 14.12 -14.14 8.39
CA THR A 97 14.87 -14.70 9.52
C THR A 97 16.36 -14.80 9.17
N GLN A 98 17.20 -14.16 9.98
CA GLN A 98 18.64 -14.17 9.83
C GLN A 98 19.23 -15.23 10.76
N PRO A 99 20.18 -16.09 10.32
CA PRO A 99 20.69 -17.22 11.12
C PRO A 99 21.24 -16.83 12.50
N ASN A 100 21.82 -15.64 12.61
CA ASN A 100 22.43 -15.11 13.83
C ASN A 100 21.59 -13.98 14.46
N GLY A 101 20.30 -13.91 14.14
CA GLY A 101 19.45 -12.78 14.50
C GLY A 101 19.79 -11.50 13.73
N ARG A 102 19.23 -10.37 14.18
CA ARG A 102 19.46 -9.07 13.56
C ARG A 102 20.90 -8.61 13.80
N GLN A 103 21.62 -8.24 12.75
CA GLN A 103 22.97 -7.71 12.87
C GLN A 103 22.93 -6.28 13.41
N SER A 104 23.63 -6.01 14.52
CA SER A 104 23.82 -4.66 15.04
C SER A 104 24.84 -3.86 14.23
N VAL A 105 24.59 -2.57 14.05
CA VAL A 105 25.48 -1.60 13.42
C VAL A 105 25.51 -0.31 14.24
N ASN A 106 26.69 0.30 14.32
CA ASN A 106 26.86 1.60 14.95
C ASN A 106 26.69 2.69 13.90
N VAL A 107 25.80 3.63 14.16
CA VAL A 107 25.49 4.77 13.28
C VAL A 107 25.73 6.05 14.04
N THR A 108 26.47 6.98 13.44
CA THR A 108 26.66 8.32 13.99
C THR A 108 25.51 9.20 13.52
N LEU A 109 24.72 9.69 14.46
CA LEU A 109 23.61 10.61 14.22
C LEU A 109 24.14 11.99 13.78
N PRO A 110 23.29 12.84 13.16
CA PRO A 110 23.66 14.23 12.87
C PRO A 110 24.09 15.05 14.10
N SER A 111 23.69 14.61 15.30
CA SER A 111 24.11 15.19 16.58
C SER A 111 25.57 14.86 16.96
N GLY A 112 26.22 13.92 16.28
CA GLY A 112 27.54 13.38 16.63
C GLY A 112 27.51 12.20 17.61
N GLU A 113 26.32 11.85 18.14
CA GLU A 113 26.14 10.68 19.00
C GLU A 113 26.22 9.39 18.17
N THR A 114 26.87 8.36 18.72
CA THR A 114 26.86 7.02 18.12
C THR A 114 25.79 6.17 18.77
N VAL A 115 24.85 5.66 17.97
CA VAL A 115 23.79 4.75 18.41
C VAL A 115 23.93 3.38 17.75
N THR A 116 23.52 2.33 18.45
CA THR A 116 23.49 0.97 17.90
C THR A 116 22.09 0.64 17.37
N LEU A 117 21.99 0.43 16.06
CA LEU A 117 20.77 0.04 15.35
C LEU A 117 20.90 -1.38 14.78
N GLN A 118 19.81 -1.93 14.27
CA GLN A 118 19.75 -3.30 13.76
C GLN A 118 19.45 -3.31 12.26
N LYS A 119 20.14 -4.17 11.52
CA LYS A 119 19.79 -4.51 10.14
C LYS A 119 18.59 -5.46 10.13
N VAL A 120 17.45 -4.93 9.73
CA VAL A 120 16.21 -5.70 9.52
C VAL A 120 16.07 -5.99 8.03
N LYS A 121 16.02 -7.28 7.67
CA LYS A 121 15.82 -7.71 6.28
C LYS A 121 14.35 -8.06 6.08
N ALA A 122 13.71 -7.49 5.08
CA ALA A 122 12.32 -7.74 4.75
C ALA A 122 12.20 -8.30 3.33
N LEU A 123 11.31 -9.27 3.15
CA LEU A 123 10.82 -9.73 1.87
C LEU A 123 9.50 -9.02 1.60
N ILE A 124 9.44 -8.35 0.46
CA ILE A 124 8.25 -7.69 -0.07
C ILE A 124 7.83 -8.49 -1.30
N LYS A 125 6.63 -9.06 -1.30
CA LYS A 125 6.12 -9.84 -2.44
C LYS A 125 4.62 -9.65 -2.64
N GLY A 126 4.20 -9.66 -3.89
CA GLY A 126 2.81 -9.51 -4.30
C GLY A 126 2.59 -9.99 -5.73
N HIS A 127 1.41 -9.70 -6.29
CA HIS A 127 1.08 -10.00 -7.68
C HIS A 127 0.51 -8.75 -8.35
N VAL A 128 0.71 -8.64 -9.66
CA VAL A 128 0.04 -7.64 -10.49
C VAL A 128 -0.61 -8.31 -11.68
N VAL A 129 -1.67 -7.71 -12.21
CA VAL A 129 -2.29 -8.12 -13.47
C VAL A 129 -2.19 -6.98 -14.47
N VAL A 130 -1.89 -7.33 -15.71
CA VAL A 130 -1.83 -6.39 -16.84
C VAL A 130 -3.04 -6.61 -17.73
N GLN A 131 -3.78 -5.53 -18.01
CA GLN A 131 -4.92 -5.52 -18.93
C GLN A 131 -4.63 -4.62 -20.12
N ILE A 132 -4.98 -5.11 -21.30
CA ILE A 132 -5.01 -4.31 -22.53
C ILE A 132 -6.46 -3.89 -22.77
N VAL A 133 -6.70 -2.58 -22.74
CA VAL A 133 -8.03 -2.00 -22.78
C VAL A 133 -8.21 -1.22 -24.08
N SER A 134 -9.31 -1.50 -24.77
CA SER A 134 -9.72 -0.79 -25.98
C SER A 134 -10.06 0.68 -25.69
N PRO A 135 -10.11 1.55 -26.72
CA PRO A 135 -10.58 2.93 -26.57
C PRO A 135 -12.01 3.03 -26.01
N ALA A 136 -12.82 1.99 -26.20
CA ALA A 136 -14.18 1.91 -25.67
C ALA A 136 -14.25 1.51 -24.19
N GLY A 137 -13.11 1.24 -23.55
CA GLY A 137 -13.03 0.82 -22.14
C GLY A 137 -13.19 -0.69 -21.90
N THR A 138 -13.38 -1.48 -22.96
CA THR A 138 -13.49 -2.95 -22.87
C THR A 138 -12.10 -3.59 -22.74
N VAL A 139 -11.94 -4.50 -21.78
CA VAL A 139 -10.74 -5.34 -21.64
C VAL A 139 -10.67 -6.32 -22.80
N ILE A 140 -9.60 -6.25 -23.59
CA ILE A 140 -9.37 -7.09 -24.77
C ILE A 140 -8.57 -8.34 -24.36
N CYS A 141 -7.51 -8.13 -23.60
CA CYS A 141 -6.64 -9.18 -23.09
C CYS A 141 -6.25 -8.88 -21.65
N GLN A 142 -6.13 -9.93 -20.85
CA GLN A 142 -5.67 -9.86 -19.46
C GLN A 142 -4.58 -10.90 -19.23
N SER A 143 -3.55 -10.51 -18.49
CA SER A 143 -2.49 -11.42 -18.10
C SER A 143 -2.91 -12.35 -16.96
N LYS A 144 -2.19 -13.45 -16.79
CA LYS A 144 -2.16 -14.16 -15.49
C LYS A 144 -1.58 -13.24 -14.41
N PRO A 145 -1.84 -13.52 -13.12
CA PRO A 145 -1.16 -12.85 -12.02
C PRO A 145 0.36 -12.99 -12.16
N ILE A 146 1.05 -11.85 -12.24
CA ILE A 146 2.51 -11.77 -12.38
C ILE A 146 3.09 -11.60 -10.97
N PRO A 147 3.77 -12.62 -10.42
CA PRO A 147 4.37 -12.50 -9.10
C PRO A 147 5.59 -11.58 -9.17
N PHE A 148 5.76 -10.78 -8.13
CA PHE A 148 6.97 -10.01 -7.91
C PHE A 148 7.46 -10.17 -6.47
N ALA A 149 8.77 -10.04 -6.28
CA ALA A 149 9.39 -10.08 -4.97
C ALA A 149 10.68 -9.27 -4.95
N THR A 150 10.94 -8.57 -3.85
CA THR A 150 12.18 -7.85 -3.60
C THR A 150 12.58 -7.96 -2.14
N ALA A 151 13.88 -8.10 -1.89
CA ALA A 151 14.45 -8.14 -0.55
C ALA A 151 15.06 -6.79 -0.21
N GLN A 152 14.74 -6.29 0.96
CA GLN A 152 15.08 -4.94 1.39
C GLN A 152 15.75 -4.99 2.75
N THR A 153 16.83 -4.22 2.94
CA THR A 153 17.47 -4.08 4.25
C THR A 153 17.20 -2.69 4.80
N PHE A 154 16.70 -2.62 6.02
CA PHE A 154 16.48 -1.39 6.78
C PHE A 154 17.42 -1.37 7.99
N ILE A 155 17.87 -0.17 8.38
CA ILE A 155 18.63 0.03 9.61
C ILE A 155 17.69 0.74 10.58
N LEU A 156 17.20 0.01 11.59
CA LEU A 156 16.13 0.45 12.48
C LEU A 156 16.48 0.15 13.93
N CYS A 157 15.90 0.90 14.88
CA CYS A 157 15.86 0.52 16.28
C CYS A 157 14.90 -0.67 16.44
N ALA A 158 15.47 -1.88 16.42
CA ALA A 158 14.73 -3.12 16.40
C ALA A 158 15.28 -4.12 17.44
N PRO A 159 15.08 -3.84 18.74
CA PRO A 159 15.53 -4.71 19.82
C PRO A 159 14.84 -6.08 19.77
N GLU A 160 15.40 -7.06 20.46
CA GLU A 160 14.80 -8.39 20.58
C GLU A 160 13.37 -8.32 21.16
N GLY A 161 12.47 -9.16 20.64
CA GLY A 161 11.05 -9.17 21.02
C GLY A 161 10.16 -8.20 20.25
N THR A 162 10.73 -7.43 19.31
CA THR A 162 9.95 -6.58 18.39
C THR A 162 9.69 -7.26 17.05
N GLN A 163 8.62 -6.86 16.38
CA GLN A 163 8.18 -7.38 15.08
C GLN A 163 8.21 -6.28 14.03
N LEU A 164 8.54 -6.65 12.80
CA LEU A 164 8.42 -5.77 11.65
C LEU A 164 6.95 -5.70 11.21
N ASN A 165 6.44 -4.49 11.05
CA ASN A 165 5.16 -4.22 10.42
C ASN A 165 5.39 -3.28 9.23
N CYS A 166 4.74 -3.53 8.10
CA CYS A 166 4.90 -2.69 6.92
C CYS A 166 3.53 -2.39 6.32
N HIS A 167 3.36 -1.16 5.84
CA HIS A 167 2.19 -0.72 5.10
C HIS A 167 2.64 -0.09 3.77
N ILE A 168 1.83 -0.24 2.72
CA ILE A 168 2.05 0.42 1.43
C ILE A 168 1.26 1.71 1.41
N SER A 169 1.97 2.84 1.44
CA SER A 169 1.33 4.15 1.31
C SER A 169 1.17 4.59 -0.14
N PHE A 170 1.90 3.97 -1.08
CA PHE A 170 1.80 4.24 -2.51
C PHE A 170 2.21 3.03 -3.35
N PHE A 171 1.47 2.80 -4.44
CA PHE A 171 1.74 1.78 -5.45
C PHE A 171 1.62 2.40 -6.84
N GLU A 172 2.62 2.16 -7.67
CA GLU A 172 2.62 2.51 -9.08
C GLU A 172 3.13 1.32 -9.89
N CYS A 173 2.44 1.02 -10.99
CA CYS A 173 2.86 -0.01 -11.93
C CYS A 173 2.82 0.54 -13.34
N ASP A 174 4.01 0.74 -13.89
CA ASP A 174 4.22 1.18 -15.26
C ASP A 174 4.43 -0.03 -16.16
N THR A 175 3.71 -0.03 -17.29
CA THR A 175 3.80 -1.11 -18.26
C THR A 175 4.00 -0.59 -19.66
N SER A 176 4.87 -1.24 -20.43
CA SER A 176 5.16 -0.90 -21.81
C SER A 176 5.12 -2.16 -22.65
N LEU A 177 4.12 -2.25 -23.53
CA LEU A 177 4.06 -3.29 -24.56
C LEU A 177 4.59 -2.72 -25.87
N VAL A 178 5.68 -3.31 -26.36
CA VAL A 178 6.27 -3.01 -27.65
C VAL A 178 5.96 -4.15 -28.60
N CYS A 179 5.37 -3.80 -29.75
CA CYS A 179 5.14 -4.72 -30.87
C CYS A 179 5.71 -4.07 -32.14
N THR A 180 6.76 -4.65 -32.69
CA THR A 180 7.34 -4.31 -34.00
C THR A 180 7.49 -5.57 -34.85
N ASP A 181 7.85 -5.41 -36.12
CA ASP A 181 8.01 -6.53 -37.08
C ASP A 181 8.99 -7.63 -36.63
N ASN A 182 9.92 -7.30 -35.72
CA ASN A 182 10.99 -8.20 -35.28
C ASN A 182 11.18 -8.22 -33.75
N PHE A 183 10.36 -7.51 -32.99
CA PHE A 183 10.51 -7.40 -31.55
C PHE A 183 9.15 -7.27 -30.85
N ALA A 184 8.92 -8.15 -29.88
CA ALA A 184 7.73 -8.13 -29.05
C ALA A 184 8.15 -8.29 -27.58
N GLN A 185 7.80 -7.31 -26.74
CA GLN A 185 8.14 -7.34 -25.32
C GLN A 185 7.12 -6.58 -24.49
N LEU A 186 6.73 -7.15 -23.35
CA LEU A 186 6.06 -6.44 -22.26
C LEU A 186 7.07 -6.19 -21.14
N ASP A 187 7.26 -4.93 -20.79
CA ASP A 187 8.00 -4.51 -19.62
C ASP A 187 7.03 -4.10 -18.51
N VAL A 188 7.27 -4.59 -17.29
CA VAL A 188 6.50 -4.29 -16.08
C VAL A 188 7.46 -3.74 -15.03
N SER A 189 7.27 -2.47 -14.67
CA SER A 189 8.00 -1.76 -13.62
C SER A 189 7.05 -1.46 -12.47
N ILE A 190 7.49 -1.73 -11.24
CA ILE A 190 6.68 -1.52 -10.04
C ILE A 190 7.47 -0.67 -9.05
N THR A 191 6.84 0.42 -8.60
CA THR A 191 7.38 1.31 -7.57
C THR A 191 6.42 1.34 -6.38
N LEU A 192 6.98 1.16 -5.19
CA LEU A 192 6.24 1.09 -3.93
C LEU A 192 6.78 2.15 -2.96
N CYS A 193 5.92 2.83 -2.20
CA CYS A 193 6.33 3.50 -0.96
C CYS A 193 5.91 2.65 0.22
N LEU A 194 6.90 2.21 1.00
CA LEU A 194 6.71 1.40 2.18
C LEU A 194 6.86 2.26 3.43
N GLU A 195 5.88 2.19 4.31
CA GLU A 195 5.98 2.63 5.70
C GLU A 195 6.32 1.43 6.57
N VAL A 196 7.52 1.42 7.13
CA VAL A 196 8.06 0.30 7.89
C VAL A 196 8.17 0.71 9.35
N GLN A 197 7.56 -0.09 10.21
CA GLN A 197 7.50 0.13 11.66
C GLN A 197 8.06 -1.08 12.39
N VAL A 198 8.75 -0.82 13.51
CA VAL A 198 9.16 -1.87 14.43
C VAL A 198 8.34 -1.77 15.70
N GLU A 199 7.59 -2.81 16.03
CA GLU A 199 6.59 -2.78 17.09
C GLU A 199 6.76 -3.87 18.13
N ALA A 200 6.31 -3.62 19.37
CA ALA A 200 6.01 -4.68 20.33
C ALA A 200 4.80 -4.33 21.19
N ASP A 201 4.09 -5.36 21.66
CA ASP A 201 3.08 -5.24 22.71
C ASP A 201 3.75 -4.87 24.04
N VAL A 202 3.36 -3.74 24.61
CA VAL A 202 3.85 -3.26 25.90
C VAL A 202 2.70 -2.92 26.83
N LYS A 203 3.01 -2.82 28.13
CA LYS A 203 2.13 -2.25 29.15
C LYS A 203 2.73 -0.93 29.59
N ILE A 204 2.03 0.17 29.34
CA ILE A 204 2.45 1.50 29.78
C ILE A 204 1.65 1.90 31.03
N GLU A 205 2.33 2.50 32.00
CA GLU A 205 1.69 3.17 33.13
C GLU A 205 1.57 4.66 32.76
N VAL A 206 0.34 5.18 32.73
CA VAL A 206 0.07 6.60 32.47
C VAL A 206 -0.73 7.19 33.62
N GLU A 207 -0.44 8.44 33.98
CA GLU A 207 -1.26 9.21 34.91
C GLU A 207 -2.48 9.75 34.14
N ALA A 208 -3.66 9.20 34.44
CA ALA A 208 -4.89 9.53 33.76
C ALA A 208 -5.94 10.09 34.73
N ARG A 209 -7.01 10.65 34.17
CA ARG A 209 -8.17 11.13 34.93
C ARG A 209 -9.46 10.71 34.23
N PHE A 210 -10.52 10.52 34.99
CA PHE A 210 -11.85 10.33 34.42
C PHE A 210 -12.31 11.59 33.68
N CYS A 211 -12.69 11.44 32.41
CA CYS A 211 -13.35 12.48 31.65
C CYS A 211 -14.82 12.57 32.08
N GLN A 212 -15.29 13.77 32.41
CA GLN A 212 -16.72 14.05 32.54
C GLN A 212 -17.20 14.77 31.27
N PRO A 213 -18.44 14.55 30.82
CA PRO A 213 -19.04 15.37 29.77
C PRO A 213 -18.91 16.85 30.15
N ARG A 214 -18.53 17.70 29.18
CA ARG A 214 -18.58 19.15 29.40
C ARG A 214 -20.01 19.55 29.76
N GLU A 215 -20.19 20.50 30.67
CA GLU A 215 -21.49 21.14 30.88
C GLU A 215 -21.98 21.72 29.55
N GLU A 216 -23.29 21.62 29.32
CA GLU A 216 -23.92 22.26 28.17
C GLU A 216 -23.62 23.76 28.26
N LEU A 217 -22.98 24.31 27.23
CA LEU A 217 -22.78 25.76 27.10
C LEU A 217 -24.14 26.34 26.72
N ALA A 218 -25.02 26.50 27.69
CA ALA A 218 -26.27 27.22 27.52
C ALA A 218 -25.96 28.71 27.32
N GLU A 219 -25.61 29.09 26.10
CA GLU A 219 -25.99 30.41 25.62
C GLU A 219 -27.51 30.43 25.58
N ALA A 220 -28.12 31.38 26.27
CA ALA A 220 -29.56 31.58 26.25
C ALA A 220 -30.03 31.78 24.80
N VAL A 221 -30.49 30.71 24.15
CA VAL A 221 -31.24 30.78 22.90
C VAL A 221 -32.39 29.78 22.97
N LEU A 222 -33.59 30.33 23.13
CA LEU A 222 -34.86 29.70 22.79
C LEU A 222 -34.86 29.39 21.28
N CYS A 223 -34.41 28.20 20.88
CA CYS A 223 -34.67 27.70 19.54
C CYS A 223 -35.78 26.64 19.60
N PRO A 224 -36.94 26.85 18.95
CA PRO A 224 -38.01 25.87 18.91
C PRO A 224 -37.61 24.64 18.10
N THR A 225 -38.16 23.49 18.51
CA THR A 225 -37.98 22.19 17.90
C THR A 225 -38.61 22.09 16.49
N THR A 226 -37.81 21.54 15.58
CA THR A 226 -38.17 20.79 14.36
C THR A 226 -39.18 21.39 13.38
N LYS A 227 -38.67 21.83 12.22
CA LYS A 227 -39.27 21.45 10.93
C LYS A 227 -38.18 20.81 10.08
N PHE A 228 -38.55 19.71 9.41
CA PHE A 228 -37.72 18.95 8.48
C PHE A 228 -36.92 19.87 7.54
N PRO A 229 -35.72 19.42 7.10
CA PRO A 229 -34.93 20.19 6.15
C PRO A 229 -35.71 20.36 4.85
N PRO A 230 -35.88 21.58 4.32
CA PRO A 230 -36.32 21.73 2.93
C PRO A 230 -35.29 21.04 2.03
N GLN A 231 -35.77 20.21 1.12
CA GLN A 231 -34.98 19.59 0.06
C GLN A 231 -34.17 20.64 -0.70
N CYS A 232 -32.92 20.31 -1.02
CA CYS A 232 -32.09 21.13 -1.90
C CYS A 232 -32.80 21.30 -3.26
N PRO A 233 -32.98 22.53 -3.76
CA PRO A 233 -33.25 22.74 -5.18
C PRO A 233 -32.08 22.20 -6.01
N ASP A 234 -32.35 21.67 -7.20
CA ASP A 234 -31.35 21.10 -8.10
C ASP A 234 -30.18 22.07 -8.37
N VAL A 235 -28.95 21.64 -8.11
CA VAL A 235 -27.72 22.41 -8.40
C VAL A 235 -26.66 21.56 -9.12
N PHE A 236 -27.09 20.82 -10.14
CA PHE A 236 -26.27 20.67 -11.34
C PHE A 236 -26.45 21.95 -12.21
N PRO A 237 -25.47 22.30 -13.07
CA PRO A 237 -24.61 23.45 -12.79
C PRO A 237 -24.89 24.59 -13.77
N ALA A 238 -24.66 25.82 -13.34
CA ALA A 238 -24.54 26.94 -14.26
C ALA A 238 -23.30 27.76 -13.91
N MET A 239 -22.23 27.43 -14.64
CA MET A 239 -20.92 28.08 -14.77
C MET A 239 -19.93 27.91 -13.61
#